data_AF-A0A8J3JX06-F1
#
_entry.id   AF-A0A8J3JX06-F1
#
_cell.length_a   1.000
_cell.length_b   1.000
_cell.length_c   1.000
_cell.angle_alpha   90.00
_cell.angle_beta   90.00
_cell.angle_gamma   90.00
#
_symmetry.space_group_name_H-M   'P 1'
#
loop_
_entity.id
_entity.type
_entity.pdbx_description
1 polymer ?
#
loop_
_entity_poly.entity_id
_entity_poly.type
_entity_poly.pdbx_seq_one_letter_code
_entity_poly.pdbx_strand_id
1 'polypeptide(L)'
;MRSLRAVAVTAAVALLGAAVPYLTGTAAHAAGPVLRATVTQVSVWATGYGADVTVTNTGDAPATGWTVSFDLPAGSTVSSSWSSVRTQSGQRYTFTNVGWNGTVNPGASQTFGFNAAGLGTPVNCTVNGGSCAGGPAPSASPSPSAPPSPSPSPSGPPPSSPPPGGPVIDVATAAQLSSALSTVSPGVTIRLAPGTYRGAFATTRAGTADARITLTGPRTAVLINDGPSGAGPSCPAPTAGWDSGYGLWLFDAPYWNLTGFTVAESKKGIVLDNSHHVTISNVYVHHTEDEGVHFRRSSADGIIRDSIVEYTGLVQPGYGEGVYLGSAGSNWACHGNSGGVDRSDRVQVLNNRIGPYVAAEHIDVKEGTFDGVIRGNTFDGRGISGQNSADSWVDAKGIGYLIENNTGTFAAPGTFVNGYETHNPATTPSFLNGCGNVWRANSSDLGGVGQYAIRVTSTSKCAGNLNVVYASNTVANATTGLTNIAVTP
;
A
#
# COMPACT_ATOMS: atom_id res chain seq x y z
N MET A 1 -3.06 -106.97 25.36
CA MET A 1 -4.10 -107.00 26.41
C MET A 1 -4.99 -105.77 26.20
N ARG A 2 -6.22 -105.98 25.70
CA ARG A 2 -7.51 -105.61 26.34
C ARG A 2 -7.56 -104.11 26.75
N SER A 3 -8.48 -103.26 26.29
CA SER A 3 -9.90 -103.50 26.01
C SER A 3 -10.56 -102.34 25.23
N LEU A 4 -11.54 -102.70 24.40
CA LEU A 4 -12.53 -101.82 23.75
C LEU A 4 -13.45 -101.12 24.77
N ARG A 5 -14.00 -99.94 24.40
CA ARG A 5 -15.48 -99.67 24.31
C ARG A 5 -15.81 -98.26 23.75
N ALA A 6 -16.33 -98.28 22.53
CA ALA A 6 -17.49 -97.57 21.96
C ALA A 6 -18.24 -96.42 22.69
N VAL A 7 -18.50 -95.36 21.88
CA VAL A 7 -19.75 -94.58 21.69
C VAL A 7 -20.12 -93.47 22.68
N ALA A 8 -20.17 -92.21 22.20
CA ALA A 8 -21.40 -91.40 22.08
C ALA A 8 -21.14 -90.06 21.36
N VAL A 9 -22.05 -89.71 20.45
CA VAL A 9 -22.13 -88.46 19.68
C VAL A 9 -22.82 -87.38 20.52
N THR A 10 -22.26 -86.17 20.56
CA THR A 10 -23.02 -84.93 20.79
C THR A 10 -22.36 -83.78 20.03
N ALA A 11 -23.11 -83.20 19.10
CA ALA A 11 -22.76 -81.98 18.39
C ALA A 11 -22.94 -80.75 19.30
N ALA A 12 -21.95 -79.87 19.33
CA ALA A 12 -22.09 -78.52 19.87
C ALA A 12 -21.39 -77.53 18.93
N VAL A 13 -22.19 -76.82 18.15
CA VAL A 13 -21.76 -75.68 17.33
C VAL A 13 -21.51 -74.50 18.29
N ALA A 14 -20.24 -74.13 18.49
CA ALA A 14 -19.87 -72.90 19.18
C ALA A 14 -19.60 -71.80 18.16
N LEU A 15 -20.61 -70.96 17.92
CA LEU A 15 -20.48 -69.67 17.25
C LEU A 15 -19.67 -68.73 18.16
N LEU A 16 -18.45 -68.40 17.77
CA LEU A 16 -17.70 -67.27 18.32
C LEU A 16 -18.29 -65.98 17.75
N GLY A 17 -19.28 -65.41 18.44
CA GLY A 17 -19.76 -64.07 18.19
C GLY A 17 -18.70 -63.04 18.60
N ALA A 18 -18.13 -62.34 17.62
CA ALA A 18 -17.33 -61.15 17.87
C ALA A 18 -18.26 -60.03 18.38
N ALA A 19 -18.25 -59.81 19.69
CA ALA A 19 -18.89 -58.64 20.29
C ALA A 19 -18.06 -57.40 19.93
N VAL A 20 -18.54 -56.63 18.95
CA VAL A 20 -18.05 -55.29 18.66
C VAL A 20 -18.68 -54.35 19.71
N PRO A 21 -17.91 -53.74 20.63
CA PRO A 21 -18.47 -52.70 21.48
C PRO A 21 -18.80 -51.48 20.60
N TYR A 22 -20.08 -51.14 20.51
CA TYR A 22 -20.53 -49.83 20.05
C TYR A 22 -20.10 -48.80 21.09
N LEU A 23 -18.87 -48.31 20.98
CA LEU A 23 -18.49 -47.03 21.57
C LEU A 23 -19.23 -45.96 20.79
N THR A 24 -20.29 -45.41 21.38
CA THR A 24 -20.83 -44.12 20.97
C THR A 24 -19.74 -43.08 21.22
N GLY A 25 -18.88 -42.86 20.21
CA GLY A 25 -17.96 -41.74 20.23
C GLY A 25 -18.80 -40.47 20.33
N THR A 26 -18.76 -39.80 21.49
CA THR A 26 -19.07 -38.39 21.54
C THR A 26 -18.17 -37.74 20.50
N ALA A 27 -18.74 -36.98 19.56
CA ALA A 27 -17.93 -36.19 18.64
C ALA A 27 -16.97 -35.35 19.49
N ALA A 28 -15.69 -35.69 19.45
CA ALA A 28 -14.65 -34.91 20.09
C ALA A 28 -14.78 -33.51 19.50
N HIS A 29 -15.21 -32.55 20.34
CA HIS A 29 -15.17 -31.15 19.94
C HIS A 29 -13.71 -30.86 19.56
N ALA A 30 -13.50 -30.33 18.36
CA ALA A 30 -12.18 -29.93 17.93
C ALA A 30 -11.67 -28.89 18.93
N ALA A 31 -10.64 -29.26 19.71
CA ALA A 31 -9.92 -28.34 20.58
C ALA A 31 -9.41 -27.17 19.75
N GLY A 32 -9.61 -25.95 20.25
CA GLY A 32 -9.38 -24.74 19.46
C GLY A 32 -9.56 -23.47 20.27
N PRO A 33 -8.95 -22.35 19.84
CA PRO A 33 -9.13 -21.07 20.51
C PRO A 33 -10.59 -20.61 20.40
N VAL A 34 -11.16 -20.18 21.53
CA VAL A 34 -12.48 -19.55 21.58
C VAL A 34 -12.29 -18.17 22.18
N LEU A 35 -12.45 -17.12 21.38
CA LEU A 35 -12.26 -15.76 21.85
C LEU A 35 -13.58 -15.10 22.23
N ARG A 36 -13.55 -14.34 23.32
CA ARG A 36 -14.61 -13.42 23.76
C ARG A 36 -14.02 -12.02 23.83
N ALA A 37 -14.74 -11.00 23.38
CA ALA A 37 -14.32 -9.61 23.50
C ALA A 37 -15.34 -8.80 24.30
N THR A 38 -14.87 -8.01 25.26
CA THR A 38 -15.72 -7.14 26.09
C THR A 38 -15.23 -5.70 25.96
N VAL A 39 -16.12 -4.79 25.59
CA VAL A 39 -15.83 -3.35 25.54
C VAL A 39 -16.32 -2.69 26.84
N THR A 40 -15.44 -1.94 27.49
CA THR A 40 -15.73 -1.21 28.73
C THR A 40 -15.35 0.26 28.55
N GLN A 41 -16.29 1.18 28.73
CA GLN A 41 -15.97 2.61 28.80
C GLN A 41 -15.24 2.90 30.11
N VAL A 42 -14.02 3.43 30.01
CA VAL A 42 -13.15 3.70 31.16
C VAL A 42 -13.16 5.18 31.57
N SER A 43 -13.52 6.08 30.65
CA SER A 43 -13.72 7.50 30.93
C SER A 43 -14.68 8.10 29.91
N VAL A 44 -15.64 8.93 30.34
CA VAL A 44 -16.63 9.59 29.47
C VAL A 44 -16.62 11.08 29.74
N TRP A 45 -16.61 11.89 28.69
CA TRP A 45 -16.70 13.35 28.75
C TRP A 45 -17.79 13.86 27.79
N ALA A 46 -18.04 15.18 27.79
CA ALA A 46 -19.20 15.78 27.11
C ALA A 46 -19.31 15.46 25.62
N THR A 47 -18.18 15.18 24.94
CA THR A 47 -18.11 15.01 23.49
C THR A 47 -17.51 13.67 23.06
N GLY A 48 -17.28 12.74 23.99
CA GLY A 48 -16.60 11.48 23.68
C GLY A 48 -16.34 10.60 24.88
N TYR A 49 -15.67 9.48 24.64
CA TYR A 49 -15.26 8.56 25.68
C TYR A 49 -14.00 7.78 25.30
N GLY A 50 -13.25 7.33 26.31
CA GLY A 50 -12.21 6.33 26.18
C GLY A 50 -12.77 4.97 26.58
N ALA A 51 -12.44 3.92 25.83
CA ALA A 51 -12.86 2.55 26.13
C ALA A 51 -11.71 1.56 25.95
N ASP A 52 -11.69 0.57 26.83
CA ASP A 52 -10.82 -0.60 26.73
C ASP A 52 -11.62 -1.79 26.18
N VAL A 53 -10.97 -2.60 25.36
CA VAL A 53 -11.50 -3.84 24.80
C VAL A 53 -10.61 -4.98 25.26
N THR A 54 -11.18 -5.88 26.06
CA THR A 54 -10.49 -7.07 26.57
C THR A 54 -10.90 -8.28 25.76
N VAL A 55 -9.91 -8.91 25.12
CA VAL A 55 -10.03 -10.17 24.37
C VAL A 55 -9.55 -11.31 25.24
N THR A 56 -10.45 -12.22 25.62
CA THR A 56 -10.17 -13.38 26.48
C THR A 56 -10.28 -14.66 25.67
N ASN A 57 -9.32 -15.58 25.84
CA ASN A 57 -9.43 -16.93 25.28
C ASN A 57 -10.05 -17.88 26.30
N THR A 58 -11.27 -18.33 26.03
CA THR A 58 -12.02 -19.30 26.84
C THR A 58 -11.95 -20.72 26.28
N GLY A 59 -11.19 -20.93 25.19
CA GLY A 59 -10.92 -22.25 24.62
C GLY A 59 -9.76 -22.95 25.31
N ASP A 60 -9.39 -24.12 24.78
CA ASP A 60 -8.36 -25.01 25.32
C ASP A 60 -7.04 -24.99 24.50
N ALA A 61 -6.97 -24.20 23.42
CA ALA A 61 -5.77 -23.96 22.63
C ALA A 61 -5.44 -22.46 22.50
N PRO A 62 -4.16 -22.06 22.36
CA PRO A 62 -3.77 -20.66 22.16
C PRO A 62 -4.37 -20.06 20.88
N ALA A 63 -4.82 -18.81 20.94
CA ALA A 63 -5.13 -18.02 19.76
C ALA A 63 -3.88 -17.30 19.28
N THR A 64 -3.51 -17.46 18.01
CA THR A 64 -2.41 -16.73 17.37
C THR A 64 -2.97 -15.58 16.56
N GLY A 65 -3.39 -14.53 17.27
CA GLY A 65 -3.99 -13.33 16.73
C GLY A 65 -5.47 -13.17 17.10
N TRP A 66 -5.90 -11.91 17.15
CA TRP A 66 -7.29 -11.55 17.39
C TRP A 66 -7.70 -10.37 16.50
N THR A 67 -8.95 -10.40 16.06
CA THR A 67 -9.61 -9.35 15.29
C THR A 67 -10.92 -9.05 15.98
N VAL A 68 -11.10 -7.85 16.51
CA VAL A 68 -12.37 -7.36 17.05
C VAL A 68 -12.96 -6.36 16.08
N SER A 69 -14.19 -6.57 15.62
CA SER A 69 -14.91 -5.60 14.79
C SER A 69 -16.23 -5.21 15.43
N PHE A 70 -16.62 -3.95 15.32
CA PHE A 70 -17.92 -3.46 15.77
C PHE A 70 -18.32 -2.21 14.97
N ASP A 71 -19.59 -1.85 15.00
CA ASP A 71 -20.09 -0.62 14.39
C ASP A 71 -20.27 0.46 15.45
N LEU A 72 -19.98 1.72 15.11
CA LEU A 72 -20.43 2.88 15.89
C LEU A 72 -21.59 3.59 15.19
N PRO A 73 -22.63 4.02 15.91
CA PRO A 73 -23.73 4.79 15.33
C PRO A 73 -23.28 6.12 14.73
N ALA A 74 -24.08 6.65 13.79
CA ALA A 74 -23.78 7.89 13.09
C ALA A 74 -23.66 9.05 14.08
N GLY A 75 -22.66 9.91 13.87
CA GLY A 75 -22.29 10.94 14.82
C GLY A 75 -21.30 10.48 15.90
N SER A 76 -20.85 9.22 15.87
CA SER A 76 -19.73 8.72 16.68
C SER A 76 -18.64 8.11 15.80
N THR A 77 -17.38 8.41 16.10
CA THR A 77 -16.22 7.92 15.36
C THR A 77 -15.07 7.61 16.31
N VAL A 78 -14.27 6.59 15.98
CA VAL A 78 -13.05 6.32 16.72
C VAL A 78 -11.95 7.30 16.28
N SER A 79 -11.52 8.19 17.18
CA SER A 79 -10.53 9.23 16.89
C SER A 79 -9.09 8.72 17.01
N SER A 80 -8.80 7.89 18.01
CA SER A 80 -7.48 7.25 18.19
C SER A 80 -7.63 5.86 18.80
N SER A 81 -6.60 5.02 18.66
CA SER A 81 -6.53 3.70 19.28
C SER A 81 -5.08 3.33 19.59
N TRP A 82 -4.90 2.43 20.55
CA TRP A 82 -3.57 1.93 20.97
C TRP A 82 -3.63 0.42 21.17
N SER A 83 -2.45 -0.22 21.18
CA SER A 83 -2.30 -1.68 21.31
C SER A 83 -3.14 -2.49 20.30
N SER A 84 -3.50 -1.87 19.19
CA SER A 84 -4.29 -2.43 18.11
C SER A 84 -3.99 -1.69 16.82
N VAL A 85 -4.08 -2.38 15.69
CA VAL A 85 -4.16 -1.76 14.37
C VAL A 85 -5.63 -1.59 14.04
N ARG A 86 -6.07 -0.37 13.74
CA ARG A 86 -7.48 -0.04 13.47
C ARG A 86 -7.69 0.29 12.00
N THR A 87 -8.63 -0.40 11.36
CA THR A 87 -9.18 -0.02 10.06
C THR A 87 -10.66 0.37 10.21
N GLN A 88 -11.19 1.11 9.23
CA GLN A 88 -12.58 1.56 9.23
C GLN A 88 -13.15 1.45 7.80
N SER A 89 -14.38 0.97 7.70
CA SER A 89 -15.19 1.05 6.48
C SER A 89 -16.59 1.54 6.85
N GLY A 90 -16.94 2.75 6.41
CA GLY A 90 -18.18 3.40 6.87
C GLY A 90 -18.20 3.55 8.39
N GLN A 91 -19.20 2.96 9.05
CA GLN A 91 -19.37 2.96 10.51
C GLN A 91 -18.76 1.74 11.21
N ARG A 92 -18.23 0.78 10.45
CA ARG A 92 -17.63 -0.45 10.98
C ARG A 92 -16.14 -0.25 11.22
N TYR A 93 -15.72 -0.51 12.44
CA TYR A 93 -14.33 -0.48 12.88
C TYR A 93 -13.83 -1.91 13.08
N THR A 94 -12.62 -2.17 12.64
CA THR A 94 -11.94 -3.45 12.83
C THR A 94 -10.59 -3.20 13.47
N PHE A 95 -10.33 -3.92 14.56
CA PHE A 95 -9.11 -3.82 15.36
C PHE A 95 -8.42 -5.18 15.36
N THR A 96 -7.15 -5.21 14.98
CA THR A 96 -6.31 -6.41 15.06
C THR A 96 -5.19 -6.21 16.06
N ASN A 97 -4.65 -7.31 16.57
CA ASN A 97 -3.49 -7.29 17.45
C ASN A 97 -2.27 -6.62 16.81
N VAL A 98 -1.47 -5.93 17.62
CA VAL A 98 -0.11 -5.50 17.26
C VAL A 98 0.88 -6.61 17.64
N GLY A 99 2.07 -6.63 17.02
CA GLY A 99 2.97 -7.80 17.04
C GLY A 99 3.21 -8.48 18.41
N TRP A 100 3.21 -7.74 19.53
CA TRP A 100 3.46 -8.30 20.86
C TRP A 100 2.23 -8.86 21.59
N ASN A 101 0.99 -8.51 21.19
CA ASN A 101 -0.24 -8.93 21.88
C ASN A 101 -1.13 -9.87 21.07
N GLY A 102 -0.59 -10.50 20.01
CA GLY A 102 -1.33 -11.45 19.18
C GLY A 102 -1.67 -12.76 19.87
N THR A 103 -0.74 -13.30 20.67
CA THR A 103 -0.97 -14.58 21.33
C THR A 103 -1.83 -14.43 22.57
N VAL A 104 -2.96 -15.15 22.61
CA VAL A 104 -3.85 -15.26 23.77
C VAL A 104 -3.93 -16.73 24.18
N ASN A 105 -3.16 -17.11 25.22
CA ASN A 105 -3.18 -18.48 25.75
C ASN A 105 -4.54 -18.83 26.38
N PRO A 106 -4.91 -20.12 26.51
CA PRO A 106 -6.11 -20.54 27.23
C PRO A 106 -6.23 -19.88 28.62
N GLY A 107 -7.39 -19.29 28.91
CA GLY A 107 -7.66 -18.55 30.15
C GLY A 107 -7.00 -17.16 30.26
N ALA A 108 -6.13 -16.78 29.31
CA ALA A 108 -5.49 -15.48 29.29
C ALA A 108 -6.34 -14.42 28.58
N SER A 109 -5.96 -13.15 28.76
CA SER A 109 -6.58 -12.01 28.08
C SER A 109 -5.54 -11.04 27.54
N GLN A 110 -5.90 -10.32 26.49
CA GLN A 110 -5.17 -9.17 25.96
C GLN A 110 -6.12 -7.97 25.90
N THR A 111 -5.57 -6.77 26.09
CA THR A 111 -6.38 -5.54 26.08
C THR A 111 -5.81 -4.54 25.07
N PHE A 112 -6.70 -3.90 24.33
CA PHE A 112 -6.42 -2.69 23.57
C PHE A 112 -7.44 -1.62 23.93
N GLY A 113 -7.22 -0.37 23.51
CA GLY A 113 -8.19 0.68 23.79
C GLY A 113 -8.30 1.70 22.67
N PHE A 114 -9.33 2.53 22.77
CA PHE A 114 -9.63 3.57 21.81
C PHE A 114 -10.32 4.77 22.44
N ASN A 115 -10.18 5.92 21.80
CA ASN A 115 -11.00 7.10 22.06
C ASN A 115 -12.04 7.25 20.96
N ALA A 116 -13.28 7.53 21.35
CA ALA A 116 -14.36 7.92 20.46
C ALA A 116 -14.69 9.40 20.62
N ALA A 117 -14.91 10.08 19.50
CA ALA A 117 -15.63 11.35 19.44
C ALA A 117 -17.11 11.03 19.15
N GLY A 118 -18.03 11.55 19.96
CA GLY A 118 -19.43 11.14 20.00
C GLY A 118 -19.73 10.12 21.12
N LEU A 119 -21.01 9.97 21.47
CA LEU A 119 -21.45 9.15 22.63
C LEU A 119 -22.11 7.81 22.24
N GLY A 120 -22.16 7.47 20.95
CA GLY A 120 -22.68 6.19 20.46
C GLY A 120 -21.75 5.05 20.83
N THR A 121 -22.29 3.94 21.33
CA THR A 121 -21.51 2.79 21.81
C THR A 121 -21.44 1.66 20.78
N PRO A 122 -20.44 0.76 20.87
CA PRO A 122 -20.28 -0.34 19.93
C PRO A 122 -21.47 -1.29 19.84
N VAL A 123 -21.90 -1.58 18.61
CA VAL A 123 -22.91 -2.59 18.28
C VAL A 123 -22.36 -3.60 17.26
N ASN A 124 -23.05 -4.72 17.04
CA ASN A 124 -22.65 -5.75 16.07
C ASN A 124 -21.20 -6.24 16.23
N CYS A 125 -20.78 -6.39 17.49
CA CYS A 125 -19.41 -6.76 17.84
C CYS A 125 -19.13 -8.22 17.50
N THR A 126 -18.05 -8.46 16.75
CA THR A 126 -17.51 -9.79 16.43
C THR A 126 -16.04 -9.90 16.83
N VAL A 127 -15.61 -11.07 17.30
CA VAL A 127 -14.20 -11.43 17.53
C VAL A 127 -13.82 -12.67 16.71
N ASN A 128 -12.80 -12.55 15.86
CA ASN A 128 -12.40 -13.57 14.87
C ASN A 128 -13.59 -14.14 14.07
N GLY A 129 -14.54 -13.27 13.70
CA GLY A 129 -15.75 -13.62 12.94
C GLY A 129 -16.89 -14.26 13.76
N GLY A 130 -16.66 -14.62 15.03
CA GLY A 130 -17.70 -15.05 15.98
C GLY A 130 -18.31 -13.87 16.73
N SER A 131 -19.42 -14.08 17.45
CA SER A 131 -19.99 -13.03 18.32
C SER A 131 -19.01 -12.67 19.44
N CYS A 132 -18.87 -11.38 19.76
CA CYS A 132 -18.03 -10.94 20.89
C CYS A 132 -18.42 -11.58 22.24
N ALA A 133 -19.64 -12.11 22.38
CA ALA A 133 -20.07 -12.83 23.58
C ALA A 133 -19.58 -14.31 23.66
N GLY A 134 -19.00 -14.87 22.58
CA GLY A 134 -18.44 -16.23 22.56
C GLY A 134 -19.37 -17.33 22.05
N GLY A 135 -20.04 -17.13 20.91
CA GLY A 135 -20.89 -18.15 20.26
C GLY A 135 -20.98 -17.96 18.73
N PRO A 136 -21.56 -18.93 17.97
CA PRO A 136 -21.71 -18.81 16.52
C PRO A 136 -22.54 -17.57 16.16
N ALA A 137 -22.15 -16.90 15.07
CA ALA A 137 -22.73 -15.63 14.64
C ALA A 137 -24.26 -15.74 14.44
N PRO A 138 -25.06 -14.72 14.78
CA PRO A 138 -26.49 -14.74 14.50
C PRO A 138 -26.74 -14.76 12.98
N SER A 139 -27.63 -15.67 12.55
CA SER A 139 -28.03 -15.83 11.16
C SER A 139 -28.83 -14.61 10.68
N ALA A 140 -28.47 -14.04 9.53
CA ALA A 140 -29.15 -12.90 8.93
C ALA A 140 -30.57 -13.30 8.45
N SER A 141 -31.58 -12.52 8.82
CA SER A 141 -32.94 -12.56 8.26
C SER A 141 -32.98 -11.85 6.89
N PRO A 142 -33.91 -12.18 5.97
CA PRO A 142 -33.79 -11.85 4.55
C PRO A 142 -34.06 -10.36 4.26
N SER A 143 -33.23 -9.78 3.38
CA SER A 143 -33.33 -8.42 2.86
C SER A 143 -34.47 -8.28 1.84
N PRO A 144 -35.21 -7.15 1.76
CA PRO A 144 -36.24 -6.94 0.75
C PRO A 144 -35.63 -6.65 -0.64
N SER A 145 -36.32 -7.13 -1.67
CA SER A 145 -35.95 -7.12 -3.08
C SER A 145 -35.63 -5.73 -3.67
N ALA A 146 -34.60 -5.68 -4.51
CA ALA A 146 -34.28 -4.55 -5.36
C ALA A 146 -35.24 -4.44 -6.59
N PRO A 147 -35.51 -3.22 -7.12
CA PRO A 147 -36.29 -3.02 -8.34
C PRO A 147 -35.47 -3.29 -9.63
N PRO A 148 -36.12 -3.55 -10.78
CA PRO A 148 -35.47 -4.13 -11.95
C PRO A 148 -34.64 -3.12 -12.76
N SER A 149 -33.56 -3.64 -13.34
CA SER A 149 -32.59 -2.97 -14.23
C SER A 149 -33.14 -2.83 -15.67
N PRO A 150 -32.79 -1.76 -16.43
CA PRO A 150 -33.13 -1.68 -17.85
C PRO A 150 -32.19 -2.52 -18.75
N SER A 151 -32.75 -2.97 -19.87
CA SER A 151 -32.23 -3.90 -20.88
C SER A 151 -30.96 -3.43 -21.63
N PRO A 152 -30.21 -4.34 -22.31
CA PRO A 152 -28.91 -4.07 -22.89
C PRO A 152 -28.99 -3.41 -24.28
N SER A 153 -28.03 -2.52 -24.55
CA SER A 153 -27.77 -1.95 -25.88
C SER A 153 -26.85 -2.90 -26.70
N PRO A 154 -26.98 -2.97 -28.04
CA PRO A 154 -26.37 -4.02 -28.85
C PRO A 154 -24.87 -3.82 -29.09
N SER A 155 -24.17 -4.94 -29.21
CA SER A 155 -22.73 -5.09 -29.44
C SER A 155 -22.26 -4.36 -30.71
N GLY A 156 -21.23 -3.53 -30.56
CA GLY A 156 -20.45 -3.00 -31.69
C GLY A 156 -19.66 -4.10 -32.43
N PRO A 157 -19.24 -3.85 -33.68
CA PRO A 157 -18.53 -4.83 -34.49
C PRO A 157 -17.16 -5.17 -33.87
N PRO A 158 -16.64 -6.38 -34.13
CA PRO A 158 -15.43 -6.86 -33.47
C PRO A 158 -14.22 -6.00 -33.87
N PRO A 159 -13.31 -5.68 -32.95
CA PRO A 159 -12.04 -5.10 -33.33
C PRO A 159 -11.25 -6.13 -34.15
N SER A 160 -10.85 -5.69 -35.33
CA SER A 160 -9.91 -6.39 -36.20
C SER A 160 -8.53 -6.44 -35.56
N SER A 161 -7.93 -7.63 -35.56
CA SER A 161 -6.57 -8.04 -35.14
C SER A 161 -6.27 -8.06 -33.63
N PRO A 162 -5.87 -9.23 -33.05
CA PRO A 162 -5.38 -9.30 -31.67
C PRO A 162 -4.00 -8.64 -31.55
N PRO A 163 -3.69 -7.90 -30.46
CA PRO A 163 -2.31 -7.59 -30.10
C PRO A 163 -1.55 -8.91 -29.84
N PRO A 164 -0.21 -8.94 -29.96
CA PRO A 164 0.58 -10.16 -29.73
C PRO A 164 0.50 -10.55 -28.24
N GLY A 165 -0.56 -11.26 -27.86
CA GLY A 165 -0.82 -11.67 -26.49
C GLY A 165 -0.02 -12.92 -26.19
N GLY A 166 1.09 -12.76 -25.45
CA GLY A 166 1.81 -13.87 -24.84
C GLY A 166 0.94 -14.63 -23.83
N PRO A 167 1.48 -15.69 -23.21
CA PRO A 167 0.75 -16.51 -22.23
C PRO A 167 0.21 -15.68 -21.05
N VAL A 168 -0.94 -16.10 -20.51
CA VAL A 168 -1.58 -15.47 -19.34
C VAL A 168 -1.53 -16.42 -18.14
N ILE A 169 -1.10 -15.93 -16.98
CA ILE A 169 -1.16 -16.61 -15.69
C ILE A 169 -2.24 -15.91 -14.85
N ASP A 170 -3.37 -16.57 -14.67
CA ASP A 170 -4.43 -16.09 -13.78
C ASP A 170 -4.10 -16.41 -12.32
N VAL A 171 -4.19 -15.40 -11.45
CA VAL A 171 -3.93 -15.55 -10.01
C VAL A 171 -5.08 -14.94 -9.19
N ALA A 172 -5.56 -15.67 -8.19
CA ALA A 172 -6.63 -15.26 -7.30
C ALA A 172 -6.23 -15.25 -5.82
N THR A 173 -4.99 -15.66 -5.50
CA THR A 173 -4.47 -15.69 -4.13
C THR A 173 -3.06 -15.12 -4.05
N ALA A 174 -2.64 -14.67 -2.85
CA ALA A 174 -1.29 -14.20 -2.58
C ALA A 174 -0.22 -15.25 -2.96
N ALA A 175 -0.43 -16.52 -2.59
CA ALA A 175 0.51 -17.59 -2.90
C ALA A 175 0.69 -17.81 -4.42
N GLN A 176 -0.40 -17.72 -5.20
CA GLN A 176 -0.34 -17.80 -6.66
C GLN A 176 0.41 -16.61 -7.24
N LEU A 177 0.17 -15.39 -6.74
CA LEU A 177 0.90 -14.21 -7.17
C LEU A 177 2.40 -14.33 -6.88
N SER A 178 2.80 -14.71 -5.66
CA SER A 178 4.22 -14.91 -5.31
C SER A 178 4.88 -16.00 -6.18
N SER A 179 4.16 -17.10 -6.47
CA SER A 179 4.66 -18.15 -7.37
C SER A 179 4.83 -17.64 -8.81
N ALA A 180 3.87 -16.84 -9.31
CA ALA A 180 3.98 -16.23 -10.63
C ALA A 180 5.15 -15.25 -10.71
N LEU A 181 5.26 -14.32 -9.76
CA LEU A 181 6.35 -13.33 -9.70
C LEU A 181 7.74 -13.96 -9.64
N SER A 182 7.87 -15.14 -9.02
CA SER A 182 9.16 -15.85 -8.92
C SER A 182 9.51 -16.70 -10.14
N THR A 183 8.60 -16.95 -11.07
CA THR A 183 8.83 -17.89 -12.20
C THR A 183 8.51 -17.31 -13.58
N VAL A 184 7.83 -16.16 -13.63
CA VAL A 184 7.40 -15.52 -14.88
C VAL A 184 8.55 -15.26 -15.85
N SER A 185 8.26 -15.43 -17.14
CA SER A 185 9.19 -15.21 -18.26
C SER A 185 8.78 -13.97 -19.07
N PRO A 186 9.69 -13.36 -19.85
CA PRO A 186 9.39 -12.25 -20.76
C PRO A 186 8.13 -12.50 -21.63
N GLY A 187 7.31 -11.48 -21.81
CA GLY A 187 6.10 -11.52 -22.64
C GLY A 187 4.85 -12.11 -21.98
N VAL A 188 4.96 -12.62 -20.75
CA VAL A 188 3.82 -13.19 -20.01
C VAL A 188 3.01 -12.09 -19.30
N THR A 189 1.70 -12.28 -19.25
CA THR A 189 0.78 -11.46 -18.44
C THR A 189 0.34 -12.23 -17.19
N ILE A 190 0.60 -11.70 -16.00
CA ILE A 190 0.00 -12.13 -14.74
C ILE A 190 -1.28 -11.31 -14.54
N ARG A 191 -2.44 -11.97 -14.47
CA ARG A 191 -3.74 -11.33 -14.31
C ARG A 191 -4.32 -11.62 -12.93
N LEU A 192 -4.45 -10.57 -12.13
CA LEU A 192 -5.04 -10.59 -10.79
C LEU A 192 -6.58 -10.63 -10.91
N ALA A 193 -7.20 -11.59 -10.24
CA ALA A 193 -8.62 -11.52 -9.92
C ALA A 193 -8.88 -10.41 -8.87
N PRO A 194 -10.12 -9.87 -8.78
CA PRO A 194 -10.53 -9.07 -7.62
C PRO A 194 -10.25 -9.81 -6.30
N GLY A 195 -9.74 -9.10 -5.31
CA GLY A 195 -9.44 -9.68 -4.00
C GLY A 195 -8.29 -8.99 -3.29
N THR A 196 -8.08 -9.34 -2.03
CA THR A 196 -6.95 -8.87 -1.24
C THR A 196 -5.84 -9.91 -1.26
N TYR A 197 -4.63 -9.47 -1.59
CA TYR A 197 -3.42 -10.26 -1.61
C TYR A 197 -2.54 -9.74 -0.48
N ARG A 198 -2.47 -10.45 0.65
CA ARG A 198 -1.57 -10.08 1.76
C ARG A 198 -0.25 -10.85 1.65
N GLY A 199 0.87 -10.14 1.65
CA GLY A 199 2.22 -10.72 1.69
C GLY A 199 3.28 -9.83 1.05
N ALA A 200 4.53 -10.28 1.15
CA ALA A 200 5.66 -9.65 0.48
C ALA A 200 5.72 -10.06 -0.99
N PHE A 201 5.44 -9.11 -1.89
CA PHE A 201 5.49 -9.35 -3.34
C PHE A 201 6.75 -8.73 -3.91
N ALA A 202 7.69 -9.59 -4.31
CA ALA A 202 8.93 -9.19 -4.95
C ALA A 202 9.20 -10.01 -6.21
N THR A 203 9.86 -9.41 -7.20
CA THR A 203 10.36 -10.11 -8.38
C THR A 203 11.74 -9.62 -8.78
N THR A 204 12.54 -10.57 -9.24
CA THR A 204 13.83 -10.36 -9.91
C THR A 204 13.82 -10.83 -11.36
N ARG A 205 12.62 -11.07 -11.92
CA ARG A 205 12.46 -11.52 -13.30
C ARG A 205 12.40 -10.30 -14.22
N ALA A 206 13.33 -10.22 -15.16
CA ALA A 206 13.35 -9.17 -16.17
C ALA A 206 12.43 -9.51 -17.35
N GLY A 207 11.71 -8.52 -17.86
CA GLY A 207 11.20 -8.56 -19.23
C GLY A 207 12.27 -8.12 -20.24
N THR A 208 11.88 -7.95 -21.50
CA THR A 208 12.70 -7.30 -22.52
C THR A 208 11.91 -6.22 -23.24
N ALA A 209 12.59 -5.38 -24.04
CA ALA A 209 11.94 -4.35 -24.84
C ALA A 209 10.82 -4.92 -25.74
N ASP A 210 11.08 -6.07 -26.35
CA ASP A 210 10.14 -6.74 -27.27
C ASP A 210 9.14 -7.68 -26.56
N ALA A 211 9.43 -8.07 -25.31
CA ALA A 211 8.63 -9.03 -24.54
C ALA A 211 8.52 -8.58 -23.08
N ARG A 212 7.79 -7.48 -22.86
CA ARG A 212 7.54 -6.91 -21.52
C ARG A 212 6.68 -7.87 -20.70
N ILE A 213 6.98 -7.98 -19.40
CA ILE A 213 6.12 -8.74 -18.47
C ILE A 213 5.01 -7.81 -17.99
N THR A 214 3.77 -8.29 -17.93
CA THR A 214 2.63 -7.47 -17.48
C THR A 214 2.04 -8.04 -16.19
N LEU A 215 1.88 -7.21 -15.16
CA LEU A 215 1.01 -7.47 -14.01
C LEU A 215 -0.22 -6.58 -14.12
N THR A 216 -1.39 -7.18 -14.21
CA THR A 216 -2.64 -6.45 -14.43
C THR A 216 -3.77 -6.94 -13.53
N GLY A 217 -4.64 -6.03 -13.11
CA GLY A 217 -5.84 -6.36 -12.34
C GLY A 217 -6.81 -5.19 -12.30
N PRO A 218 -8.05 -5.41 -11.85
CA PRO A 218 -8.95 -4.30 -11.49
C PRO A 218 -8.45 -3.62 -10.21
N ARG A 219 -8.89 -2.37 -9.93
CA ARG A 219 -8.55 -1.68 -8.67
C ARG A 219 -8.98 -2.43 -7.41
N THR A 220 -9.94 -3.35 -7.53
CA THR A 220 -10.36 -4.25 -6.45
C THR A 220 -9.42 -5.42 -6.21
N ALA A 221 -8.36 -5.59 -7.01
CA ALA A 221 -7.20 -6.42 -6.69
C ALA A 221 -6.22 -5.56 -5.88
N VAL A 222 -6.11 -5.83 -4.58
CA VAL A 222 -5.37 -4.99 -3.63
C VAL A 222 -4.18 -5.78 -3.08
N LEU A 223 -2.97 -5.34 -3.38
CA LEU A 223 -1.73 -5.85 -2.79
C LEU A 223 -1.48 -5.15 -1.46
N ILE A 224 -1.31 -5.92 -0.38
CA ILE A 224 -1.09 -5.42 0.97
C ILE A 224 0.14 -6.09 1.58
N ASN A 225 0.99 -5.30 2.24
CA ASN A 225 2.10 -5.81 3.02
C ASN A 225 2.14 -5.12 4.40
N ASP A 226 1.21 -5.55 5.25
CA ASP A 226 1.00 -5.08 6.62
C ASP A 226 1.71 -5.95 7.68
N GLY A 227 2.57 -6.86 7.23
CA GLY A 227 3.40 -7.70 8.09
C GLY A 227 4.53 -6.92 8.76
N PRO A 228 5.09 -7.41 9.88
CA PRO A 228 6.24 -6.78 10.50
C PRO A 228 7.42 -6.83 9.53
N SER A 229 7.84 -5.68 8.98
CA SER A 229 9.11 -5.59 8.26
C SER A 229 10.22 -6.00 9.24
N GLY A 230 10.95 -7.06 8.95
CA GLY A 230 12.05 -7.51 9.81
C GLY A 230 13.13 -6.41 9.94
N ALA A 231 14.09 -6.58 10.86
CA ALA A 231 15.29 -5.73 10.86
C ALA A 231 16.04 -5.94 9.54
N GLY A 232 15.75 -5.09 8.57
CA GLY A 232 16.29 -5.20 7.23
C GLY A 232 17.80 -4.97 7.23
N PRO A 233 18.52 -5.55 6.25
CA PRO A 233 19.92 -5.20 6.04
C PRO A 233 20.05 -3.69 5.82
N SER A 234 21.21 -3.12 6.17
CA SER A 234 21.51 -1.69 5.94
C SER A 234 21.27 -1.28 4.47
N CYS A 235 21.46 -2.23 3.56
CA CYS A 235 21.08 -2.12 2.15
C CYS A 235 20.09 -3.21 1.75
N PRO A 236 18.78 -2.87 1.65
CA PRO A 236 17.74 -3.76 1.18
C PRO A 236 18.06 -4.40 -0.18
N ALA A 237 18.08 -5.74 -0.21
CA ALA A 237 17.99 -6.56 -1.42
C ALA A 237 17.06 -7.76 -1.15
N PRO A 238 16.33 -8.30 -2.15
CA PRO A 238 15.45 -9.44 -1.94
C PRO A 238 16.21 -10.61 -1.32
N THR A 239 15.78 -11.01 -0.13
CA THR A 239 16.47 -12.03 0.68
C THR A 239 15.43 -13.04 1.14
N ALA A 240 15.73 -14.33 0.97
CA ALA A 240 14.79 -15.40 1.32
C ALA A 240 14.43 -15.33 2.82
N GLY A 241 13.12 -15.36 3.11
CA GLY A 241 12.61 -15.29 4.49
C GLY A 241 12.64 -13.88 5.10
N TRP A 242 13.03 -12.86 4.35
CA TRP A 242 12.95 -11.47 4.79
C TRP A 242 11.79 -10.74 4.10
N ASP A 243 11.07 -9.96 4.89
CA ASP A 243 9.99 -9.09 4.43
C ASP A 243 10.47 -7.63 4.48
N SER A 244 10.46 -6.97 3.32
CA SER A 244 10.82 -5.55 3.19
C SER A 244 9.74 -4.61 3.72
N GLY A 245 8.50 -5.09 3.87
CA GLY A 245 7.31 -4.28 4.09
C GLY A 245 6.81 -3.58 2.83
N TYR A 246 7.37 -3.85 1.65
CA TYR A 246 6.97 -3.16 0.41
C TYR A 246 5.75 -3.86 -0.20
N GLY A 247 4.79 -3.08 -0.70
CA GLY A 247 3.58 -3.62 -1.33
C GLY A 247 3.88 -4.34 -2.66
N LEU A 248 4.81 -3.81 -3.45
CA LEU A 248 5.39 -4.50 -4.61
C LEU A 248 6.83 -4.03 -4.85
N TRP A 249 7.76 -4.97 -4.99
CA TRP A 249 9.18 -4.68 -5.22
C TRP A 249 9.69 -5.33 -6.51
N LEU A 250 10.15 -4.50 -7.45
CA LEU A 250 10.91 -4.94 -8.61
C LEU A 250 12.37 -4.64 -8.34
N PHE A 251 13.21 -5.67 -8.33
CA PHE A 251 14.65 -5.55 -8.06
C PHE A 251 15.43 -6.23 -9.19
N ASP A 252 16.26 -5.50 -9.92
CA ASP A 252 16.90 -5.97 -11.16
C ASP A 252 15.88 -6.53 -12.19
N ALA A 253 14.68 -5.94 -12.24
CA ALA A 253 13.55 -6.43 -13.01
C ALA A 253 13.04 -5.37 -14.01
N PRO A 254 13.82 -5.03 -15.06
CA PRO A 254 13.40 -4.06 -16.06
C PRO A 254 12.26 -4.57 -16.96
N TYR A 255 11.66 -3.66 -17.73
CA TYR A 255 10.66 -3.93 -18.77
C TYR A 255 9.36 -4.59 -18.28
N TRP A 256 8.79 -4.05 -17.19
CA TRP A 256 7.47 -4.42 -16.70
C TRP A 256 6.38 -3.41 -17.06
N ASN A 257 5.16 -3.90 -17.25
CA ASN A 257 3.93 -3.13 -17.26
C ASN A 257 3.13 -3.48 -16.00
N LEU A 258 2.89 -2.51 -15.13
CA LEU A 258 2.06 -2.62 -13.95
C LEU A 258 0.78 -1.81 -14.19
N THR A 259 -0.39 -2.45 -14.18
CA THR A 259 -1.62 -1.73 -14.56
C THR A 259 -2.91 -2.13 -13.85
N GLY A 260 -3.67 -1.11 -13.44
CA GLY A 260 -5.07 -1.22 -13.00
C GLY A 260 -5.29 -1.57 -11.53
N PHE A 261 -4.38 -2.29 -10.88
CA PHE A 261 -4.55 -2.78 -9.51
C PHE A 261 -4.25 -1.73 -8.44
N THR A 262 -4.48 -2.08 -7.17
CA THR A 262 -4.20 -1.23 -6.01
C THR A 262 -3.04 -1.80 -5.18
N VAL A 263 -2.19 -0.92 -4.64
CA VAL A 263 -1.19 -1.25 -3.62
C VAL A 263 -1.52 -0.41 -2.37
N ALA A 264 -1.69 -1.06 -1.22
CA ALA A 264 -2.07 -0.36 -0.01
C ALA A 264 -1.51 -1.01 1.26
N GLU A 265 -1.62 -0.30 2.40
CA GLU A 265 -1.29 -0.85 3.73
C GLU A 265 0.09 -1.51 3.74
N SER A 266 1.11 -0.73 3.38
CA SER A 266 2.49 -1.22 3.24
C SER A 266 3.48 -0.18 3.74
N LYS A 267 4.66 -0.60 4.16
CA LYS A 267 5.73 0.33 4.53
C LYS A 267 6.03 1.33 3.40
N LYS A 268 6.28 0.79 2.21
CA LYS A 268 6.41 1.55 0.95
C LYS A 268 5.50 0.91 -0.08
N GLY A 269 4.93 1.68 -1.00
CA GLY A 269 4.02 1.13 -2.01
C GLY A 269 4.76 0.31 -3.08
N ILE A 270 5.11 0.93 -4.20
CA ILE A 270 5.84 0.29 -5.31
C ILE A 270 7.28 0.76 -5.30
N VAL A 271 8.22 -0.15 -5.11
CA VAL A 271 9.67 0.15 -5.16
C VAL A 271 10.29 -0.50 -6.38
N LEU A 272 11.03 0.28 -7.15
CA LEU A 272 11.79 -0.15 -8.31
C LEU A 272 13.26 0.07 -8.00
N ASP A 273 14.03 -1.00 -7.87
CA ASP A 273 15.48 -0.97 -7.72
C ASP A 273 16.12 -1.54 -9.00
N ASN A 274 16.95 -0.74 -9.67
CA ASN A 274 17.63 -1.11 -10.92
C ASN A 274 16.68 -1.75 -11.97
N SER A 275 15.46 -1.25 -12.02
CA SER A 275 14.35 -1.81 -12.81
C SER A 275 13.94 -0.78 -13.86
N HIS A 276 14.74 -0.72 -14.92
CA HIS A 276 14.58 0.24 -16.02
C HIS A 276 13.34 -0.03 -16.86
N HIS A 277 12.85 1.01 -17.54
CA HIS A 277 11.77 0.89 -18.52
C HIS A 277 10.50 0.26 -17.93
N VAL A 278 10.20 0.45 -16.64
CA VAL A 278 8.94 -0.01 -16.02
C VAL A 278 7.86 1.04 -16.26
N THR A 279 6.66 0.60 -16.66
CA THR A 279 5.49 1.47 -16.80
C THR A 279 4.46 1.09 -15.75
N ILE A 280 4.17 2.02 -14.84
CA ILE A 280 3.07 1.98 -13.88
C ILE A 280 1.93 2.80 -14.47
N SER A 281 0.74 2.21 -14.66
CA SER A 281 -0.37 2.89 -15.31
C SER A 281 -1.73 2.56 -14.71
N ASN A 282 -2.55 3.56 -14.40
CA ASN A 282 -3.86 3.37 -13.76
C ASN A 282 -3.79 2.52 -12.48
N VAL A 283 -2.70 2.65 -11.72
CA VAL A 283 -2.56 2.02 -10.40
C VAL A 283 -3.06 2.98 -9.33
N TYR A 284 -3.59 2.43 -8.25
CA TYR A 284 -3.92 3.21 -7.06
C TYR A 284 -2.98 2.82 -5.92
N VAL A 285 -2.18 3.76 -5.41
CA VAL A 285 -1.30 3.55 -4.26
C VAL A 285 -1.80 4.37 -3.08
N HIS A 286 -2.04 3.74 -1.93
CA HIS A 286 -2.47 4.50 -0.76
C HIS A 286 -2.15 3.87 0.58
N HIS A 287 -2.19 4.67 1.64
CA HIS A 287 -2.00 4.22 3.02
C HIS A 287 -0.63 3.53 3.20
N THR A 288 0.43 4.24 2.83
CA THR A 288 1.81 3.79 3.05
C THR A 288 2.41 4.44 4.29
N GLU A 289 3.27 3.69 4.99
CA GLU A 289 3.95 4.20 6.19
C GLU A 289 4.98 5.28 5.84
N ASP A 290 5.71 5.06 4.75
CA ASP A 290 6.68 5.94 4.09
C ASP A 290 6.12 6.32 2.69
N GLU A 291 6.95 6.31 1.63
CA GLU A 291 6.62 6.79 0.30
C GLU A 291 5.74 5.83 -0.53
N GLY A 292 4.99 6.42 -1.47
CA GLY A 292 4.07 5.71 -2.37
C GLY A 292 4.79 4.92 -3.46
N VAL A 293 5.50 5.61 -4.37
CA VAL A 293 6.22 4.99 -5.49
C VAL A 293 7.66 5.48 -5.55
N HIS A 294 8.63 4.58 -5.63
CA HIS A 294 10.05 4.92 -5.59
C HIS A 294 10.82 4.33 -6.78
N PHE A 295 11.33 5.20 -7.65
CA PHE A 295 12.32 4.86 -8.67
C PHE A 295 13.71 5.02 -8.07
N ARG A 296 14.33 3.92 -7.67
CA ARG A 296 15.60 3.87 -6.93
C ARG A 296 16.63 3.04 -7.66
N ARG A 297 17.89 3.19 -7.27
CA ARG A 297 19.01 2.37 -7.73
C ARG A 297 19.15 2.36 -9.25
N SER A 298 19.15 3.56 -9.82
CA SER A 298 19.20 3.83 -11.25
C SER A 298 18.05 3.27 -12.07
N SER A 299 16.83 3.14 -11.52
CA SER A 299 15.63 2.73 -12.27
C SER A 299 15.21 3.81 -13.28
N ALA A 300 15.93 3.89 -14.39
CA ALA A 300 15.80 4.91 -15.41
C ALA A 300 14.72 4.57 -16.46
N ASP A 301 14.30 5.58 -17.22
CA ASP A 301 13.37 5.45 -18.35
C ASP A 301 12.01 4.84 -17.96
N GLY A 302 11.67 4.95 -16.67
CA GLY A 302 10.41 4.51 -16.10
C GLY A 302 9.29 5.53 -16.31
N ILE A 303 8.05 5.07 -16.26
CA ILE A 303 6.86 5.92 -16.39
C ILE A 303 5.89 5.55 -15.29
N ILE A 304 5.38 6.54 -14.56
CA ILE A 304 4.13 6.43 -13.80
C ILE A 304 3.09 7.35 -14.42
N ARG A 305 1.95 6.79 -14.82
CA ARG A 305 0.89 7.56 -15.47
C ARG A 305 -0.53 7.20 -15.09
N ASP A 306 -1.43 8.17 -15.23
CA ASP A 306 -2.87 7.99 -15.06
C ASP A 306 -3.24 7.32 -13.72
N SER A 307 -2.38 7.46 -12.71
CA SER A 307 -2.42 6.76 -11.43
C SER A 307 -2.86 7.70 -10.31
N ILE A 308 -3.25 7.13 -9.18
CA ILE A 308 -3.60 7.89 -7.97
C ILE A 308 -2.64 7.51 -6.85
N VAL A 309 -2.08 8.51 -6.15
CA VAL A 309 -1.25 8.30 -4.96
C VAL A 309 -1.72 9.24 -3.84
N GLU A 310 -2.18 8.71 -2.71
CA GLU A 310 -2.66 9.49 -1.56
C GLU A 310 -2.41 8.76 -0.23
N TYR A 311 -2.48 9.45 0.90
CA TYR A 311 -2.27 8.85 2.23
C TYR A 311 -0.89 8.16 2.38
N THR A 312 0.20 8.88 2.13
CA THR A 312 1.58 8.39 2.28
C THR A 312 2.24 9.07 3.47
N GLY A 313 3.24 8.43 4.09
CA GLY A 313 3.91 8.95 5.28
C GLY A 313 3.10 8.81 6.58
N LEU A 314 2.25 7.78 6.68
CA LEU A 314 1.39 7.59 7.84
C LEU A 314 2.15 7.25 9.14
N VAL A 315 3.39 6.79 9.03
CA VAL A 315 4.26 6.48 10.18
C VAL A 315 5.49 7.40 10.20
N GLN A 316 6.10 7.66 9.05
CA GLN A 316 7.23 8.57 8.91
C GLN A 316 6.85 9.70 7.93
N PRO A 317 6.19 10.78 8.40
CA PRO A 317 5.73 11.86 7.52
C PRO A 317 6.84 12.47 6.66
N GLY A 318 8.05 12.60 7.20
CA GLY A 318 9.22 13.11 6.47
C GLY A 318 9.84 12.16 5.44
N TYR A 319 9.31 10.94 5.28
CA TYR A 319 9.60 9.99 4.19
C TYR A 319 8.33 9.65 3.42
N GLY A 320 7.32 10.51 3.49
CA GLY A 320 5.98 10.27 3.00
C GLY A 320 5.74 10.76 1.59
N GLU A 321 6.72 10.72 0.69
CA GLU A 321 6.58 11.26 -0.66
C GLU A 321 5.54 10.47 -1.47
N GLY A 322 4.84 11.15 -2.38
CA GLY A 322 3.95 10.45 -3.32
C GLY A 322 4.76 9.62 -4.31
N VAL A 323 5.63 10.30 -5.05
CA VAL A 323 6.58 9.70 -5.99
C VAL A 323 8.00 10.19 -5.69
N TYR A 324 8.93 9.26 -5.53
CA TYR A 324 10.32 9.52 -5.17
C TYR A 324 11.25 9.10 -6.32
N LEU A 325 12.03 10.04 -6.86
CA LEU A 325 12.90 9.80 -8.01
C LEU A 325 14.38 9.88 -7.63
N GLY A 326 15.08 8.76 -7.72
CA GLY A 326 16.48 8.61 -7.31
C GLY A 326 16.64 8.37 -5.82
N SER A 327 17.80 8.73 -5.26
CA SER A 327 18.02 8.71 -3.82
C SER A 327 18.90 9.88 -3.40
N ALA A 328 18.73 10.33 -2.15
CA ALA A 328 19.59 11.35 -1.58
C ALA A 328 21.07 10.91 -1.65
N GLY A 329 21.99 11.87 -1.84
CA GLY A 329 23.42 11.61 -2.00
C GLY A 329 24.04 10.86 -0.82
N SER A 330 23.49 11.04 0.37
CA SER A 330 23.87 10.30 1.59
C SER A 330 23.59 8.79 1.51
N ASN A 331 22.70 8.37 0.61
CA ASN A 331 22.28 6.98 0.44
C ASN A 331 22.93 6.30 -0.77
N TRP A 332 23.78 7.01 -1.53
CA TRP A 332 24.41 6.46 -2.73
C TRP A 332 25.43 5.35 -2.44
N ALA A 333 25.99 5.28 -1.23
CA ALA A 333 26.78 4.10 -0.83
C ALA A 333 25.98 2.80 -0.90
N CYS A 334 24.65 2.91 -0.76
CA CYS A 334 23.73 1.79 -0.74
C CYS A 334 22.99 1.59 -2.07
N HIS A 335 22.46 2.68 -2.61
CA HIS A 335 21.60 2.66 -3.79
C HIS A 335 22.31 3.16 -5.05
N GLY A 336 23.53 3.67 -4.95
CA GLY A 336 24.31 4.07 -6.12
C GLY A 336 24.84 2.86 -6.88
N ASN A 337 24.50 2.77 -8.16
CA ASN A 337 24.92 1.66 -9.03
C ASN A 337 25.36 2.10 -10.43
N SER A 338 25.31 3.40 -10.73
CA SER A 338 25.79 3.98 -11.99
C SER A 338 26.87 5.00 -11.66
N GLY A 339 28.13 4.57 -11.69
CA GLY A 339 29.25 5.41 -11.25
C GLY A 339 29.19 5.79 -9.76
N GLY A 340 28.56 4.94 -8.94
CA GLY A 340 28.34 5.20 -7.51
C GLY A 340 27.19 6.16 -7.22
N VAL A 341 26.34 6.46 -8.21
CA VAL A 341 25.19 7.37 -8.10
C VAL A 341 23.90 6.60 -8.41
N ASP A 342 22.80 6.99 -7.75
CA ASP A 342 21.47 6.59 -8.15
C ASP A 342 20.96 7.57 -9.21
N ARG A 343 21.00 7.13 -10.47
CA ARG A 343 20.73 8.02 -11.61
C ARG A 343 19.24 8.22 -11.85
N SER A 344 18.48 7.14 -11.78
CA SER A 344 17.04 7.05 -12.09
C SER A 344 16.58 8.08 -13.14
N ASP A 345 17.37 8.18 -14.21
CA ASP A 345 17.26 9.27 -15.20
C ASP A 345 16.02 9.08 -16.07
N ARG A 346 15.52 10.17 -16.66
CA ARG A 346 14.46 10.17 -17.68
C ARG A 346 13.16 9.51 -17.21
N VAL A 347 12.93 9.47 -15.90
CA VAL A 347 11.65 9.01 -15.35
C VAL A 347 10.56 10.04 -15.66
N GLN A 348 9.39 9.55 -16.05
CA GLN A 348 8.24 10.37 -16.41
C GLN A 348 7.09 10.15 -15.43
N VAL A 349 6.59 11.25 -14.85
CA VAL A 349 5.42 11.29 -13.98
C VAL A 349 4.31 12.04 -14.72
N LEU A 350 3.34 11.30 -15.27
CA LEU A 350 2.41 11.82 -16.28
C LEU A 350 0.93 11.67 -15.87
N ASN A 351 0.15 12.75 -15.87
CA ASN A 351 -1.31 12.70 -15.71
C ASN A 351 -1.80 11.98 -14.44
N ASN A 352 -1.03 12.02 -13.36
CA ASN A 352 -1.41 11.40 -12.09
C ASN A 352 -2.22 12.37 -11.22
N ARG A 353 -3.03 11.83 -10.31
CA ARG A 353 -3.57 12.57 -9.17
C ARG A 353 -2.76 12.21 -7.93
N ILE A 354 -2.09 13.18 -7.34
CA ILE A 354 -1.26 12.98 -6.16
C ILE A 354 -1.76 13.88 -5.03
N GLY A 355 -1.99 13.28 -3.87
CA GLY A 355 -2.73 13.89 -2.77
C GLY A 355 -4.25 13.64 -2.86
N PRO A 356 -4.99 13.94 -1.77
CA PRO A 356 -4.51 14.57 -0.53
C PRO A 356 -3.75 13.59 0.38
N TYR A 357 -3.25 14.11 1.49
CA TYR A 357 -2.61 13.39 2.59
C TYR A 357 -1.35 12.63 2.18
N VAL A 358 -0.63 13.17 1.21
CA VAL A 358 0.78 12.85 1.02
C VAL A 358 1.56 13.74 1.99
N ALA A 359 2.25 13.11 2.95
CA ALA A 359 2.78 13.84 4.09
C ALA A 359 4.10 14.59 3.80
N ALA A 360 4.84 14.18 2.77
CA ALA A 360 5.99 14.93 2.24
C ALA A 360 5.63 15.57 0.88
N GLU A 361 6.61 15.79 0.00
CA GLU A 361 6.35 16.25 -1.36
C GLU A 361 5.50 15.24 -2.15
N HIS A 362 4.62 15.74 -3.02
CA HIS A 362 3.94 14.88 -3.99
C HIS A 362 4.93 14.19 -4.92
N ILE A 363 5.97 14.93 -5.34
CA ILE A 363 7.09 14.39 -6.11
C ILE A 363 8.39 14.97 -5.56
N ASP A 364 9.28 14.14 -5.02
CA ASP A 364 10.65 14.57 -4.69
C ASP A 364 11.62 14.02 -5.73
N VAL A 365 12.25 14.94 -6.46
CA VAL A 365 13.25 14.64 -7.47
C VAL A 365 14.62 14.81 -6.85
N LYS A 366 15.32 13.71 -6.58
CA LYS A 366 16.63 13.77 -5.94
C LYS A 366 17.75 14.19 -6.88
N GLU A 367 18.79 14.69 -6.24
CA GLU A 367 20.10 14.96 -6.83
C GLU A 367 20.65 13.78 -7.61
N GLY A 368 21.50 14.05 -8.60
CA GLY A 368 22.10 13.02 -9.44
C GLY A 368 21.19 12.44 -10.51
N THR A 369 19.90 12.80 -10.54
CA THR A 369 18.93 12.40 -11.58
C THR A 369 18.74 13.46 -12.68
N PHE A 370 18.53 13.02 -13.92
CA PHE A 370 18.55 13.88 -15.10
C PHE A 370 17.36 13.67 -16.04
N ASP A 371 16.94 14.75 -16.70
CA ASP A 371 16.13 14.76 -17.92
C ASP A 371 14.77 14.06 -17.79
N GLY A 372 14.19 14.05 -16.58
CA GLY A 372 12.85 13.53 -16.35
C GLY A 372 11.74 14.51 -16.77
N VAL A 373 10.51 14.00 -16.77
CA VAL A 373 9.32 14.78 -17.17
C VAL A 373 8.24 14.67 -16.10
N ILE A 374 7.75 15.81 -15.64
CA ILE A 374 6.58 15.89 -14.74
C ILE A 374 5.51 16.67 -15.50
N ARG A 375 4.50 15.96 -16.02
CA ARG A 375 3.51 16.57 -16.92
C ARG A 375 2.07 16.17 -16.62
N GLY A 376 1.16 17.14 -16.66
CA GLY A 376 -0.29 16.86 -16.62
C GLY A 376 -0.81 16.39 -15.26
N ASN A 377 0.02 16.39 -14.22
CA ASN A 377 -0.39 15.90 -12.91
C ASN A 377 -1.29 16.91 -12.19
N THR A 378 -2.15 16.40 -11.31
CA THR A 378 -2.94 17.19 -10.38
C THR A 378 -2.46 16.96 -8.95
N PHE A 379 -2.15 18.05 -8.24
CA PHE A 379 -1.66 18.05 -6.87
C PHE A 379 -2.71 18.63 -5.90
N ASP A 380 -3.00 17.89 -4.84
CA ASP A 380 -3.87 18.32 -3.74
C ASP A 380 -3.05 18.41 -2.45
N GLY A 381 -2.58 19.61 -2.13
CA GLY A 381 -1.60 19.85 -1.07
C GLY A 381 -2.09 19.69 0.36
N ARG A 382 -3.35 19.28 0.58
CA ARG A 382 -3.85 18.98 1.92
C ARG A 382 -3.03 17.85 2.53
N GLY A 383 -2.56 18.02 3.75
CA GLY A 383 -1.87 17.00 4.54
C GLY A 383 -0.34 16.97 4.42
N ILE A 384 0.27 17.83 3.59
CA ILE A 384 1.73 18.04 3.61
C ILE A 384 2.13 18.47 5.03
N SER A 385 3.13 17.81 5.60
CA SER A 385 3.41 17.90 7.04
C SER A 385 4.40 19.01 7.42
N GLY A 386 5.30 19.40 6.51
CA GLY A 386 6.44 20.26 6.82
C GLY A 386 7.64 19.53 7.43
N GLN A 387 7.54 18.21 7.70
CA GLN A 387 8.67 17.45 8.23
C GLN A 387 9.76 17.25 7.17
N ASN A 388 11.02 17.23 7.57
CA ASN A 388 12.18 17.15 6.67
C ASN A 388 12.18 18.22 5.56
N SER A 389 11.62 19.40 5.87
CA SER A 389 11.44 20.51 4.93
C SER A 389 10.43 20.25 3.82
N ALA A 390 9.59 19.23 3.96
CA ALA A 390 8.57 18.94 2.96
C ALA A 390 7.42 19.92 3.03
N ASP A 391 7.49 20.97 2.22
CA ASP A 391 6.58 22.11 2.24
C ASP A 391 6.12 22.58 0.85
N SER A 392 6.30 21.74 -0.18
CA SER A 392 5.89 22.00 -1.55
C SER A 392 5.26 20.78 -2.23
N TRP A 393 4.63 20.95 -3.40
CA TRP A 393 4.17 19.79 -4.18
C TRP A 393 5.35 19.06 -4.82
N VAL A 394 6.33 19.80 -5.32
CA VAL A 394 7.49 19.22 -6.00
C VAL A 394 8.77 19.92 -5.57
N ASP A 395 9.74 19.13 -5.10
CA ASP A 395 11.11 19.60 -4.88
C ASP A 395 12.04 19.03 -5.95
N ALA A 396 12.60 19.90 -6.78
CA ALA A 396 13.44 19.56 -7.92
C ALA A 396 14.93 19.73 -7.61
N LYS A 397 15.57 18.68 -7.09
CA LYS A 397 17.04 18.58 -6.95
C LYS A 397 17.70 17.92 -8.17
N GLY A 398 16.91 17.30 -9.05
CA GLY A 398 17.34 16.79 -10.35
C GLY A 398 17.74 17.88 -11.34
N ILE A 399 18.23 17.46 -12.51
CA ILE A 399 18.84 18.32 -13.52
C ILE A 399 18.10 18.18 -14.84
N GLY A 400 17.77 19.28 -15.51
CA GLY A 400 17.18 19.24 -16.85
C GLY A 400 15.74 18.72 -16.92
N TYR A 401 15.00 18.73 -15.79
CA TYR A 401 13.62 18.26 -15.77
C TYR A 401 12.68 19.22 -16.50
N LEU A 402 11.74 18.66 -17.25
CA LEU A 402 10.61 19.40 -17.83
C LEU A 402 9.38 19.25 -16.95
N ILE A 403 8.90 20.35 -16.38
CA ILE A 403 7.75 20.41 -15.48
C ILE A 403 6.65 21.25 -16.13
N GLU A 404 5.64 20.62 -16.72
CA GLU A 404 4.65 21.35 -17.53
C GLU A 404 3.22 20.85 -17.45
N ASN A 405 2.25 21.74 -17.70
CA ASN A 405 0.83 21.41 -17.75
C ASN A 405 0.29 20.76 -16.46
N ASN A 406 0.97 20.95 -15.31
CA ASN A 406 0.49 20.43 -14.04
C ASN A 406 -0.45 21.44 -13.38
N THR A 407 -1.40 20.94 -12.59
CA THR A 407 -2.30 21.75 -11.77
C THR A 407 -2.06 21.45 -10.31
N GLY A 408 -1.87 22.46 -9.47
CA GLY A 408 -1.72 22.29 -8.03
C GLY A 408 -2.66 23.20 -7.26
N THR A 409 -3.22 22.66 -6.17
CA THR A 409 -4.05 23.41 -5.23
C THR A 409 -3.59 23.12 -3.81
N PHE A 410 -3.67 24.13 -2.94
CA PHE A 410 -3.51 23.94 -1.50
C PHE A 410 -4.74 24.44 -0.76
N ALA A 411 -5.14 23.67 0.24
CA ALA A 411 -6.05 24.09 1.29
C ALA A 411 -5.57 23.48 2.61
N ALA A 412 -5.93 24.10 3.73
CA ALA A 412 -5.72 23.48 5.03
C ALA A 412 -6.47 22.13 5.13
N PRO A 413 -5.95 21.15 5.88
CA PRO A 413 -4.79 21.20 6.77
C PRO A 413 -3.45 20.99 6.05
N GLY A 414 -2.35 21.43 6.64
CA GLY A 414 -0.99 21.16 6.17
C GLY A 414 -0.04 22.33 6.37
N THR A 415 1.25 22.08 6.21
CA THR A 415 2.32 23.07 6.11
C THR A 415 2.70 23.21 4.64
N PHE A 416 2.68 24.43 4.12
CA PHE A 416 2.93 24.68 2.70
C PHE A 416 3.56 26.05 2.50
N VAL A 417 4.67 26.09 1.76
CA VAL A 417 5.45 27.30 1.52
C VAL A 417 5.48 27.64 0.03
N ASN A 418 5.65 26.69 -0.88
CA ASN A 418 5.70 26.97 -2.33
C ASN A 418 5.04 25.87 -3.16
N GLY A 419 4.62 26.18 -4.39
CA GLY A 419 4.10 25.16 -5.31
C GLY A 419 5.17 24.15 -5.74
N TYR A 420 6.25 24.68 -6.31
CA TYR A 420 7.44 23.98 -6.78
C TYR A 420 8.67 24.64 -6.18
N GLU A 421 9.66 23.85 -5.79
CA GLU A 421 10.96 24.31 -5.34
C GLU A 421 12.10 23.66 -6.11
N THR A 422 13.28 24.28 -6.04
CA THR A 422 14.54 23.65 -6.42
C THR A 422 15.47 23.63 -5.24
N HIS A 423 16.30 22.60 -5.10
CA HIS A 423 17.42 22.63 -4.17
C HIS A 423 18.72 22.19 -4.84
N ASN A 424 19.84 22.74 -4.38
CA ASN A 424 21.17 22.49 -4.94
C ASN A 424 22.09 21.83 -3.89
N PRO A 425 21.79 20.58 -3.47
CA PRO A 425 22.65 19.84 -2.54
C PRO A 425 24.01 19.55 -3.20
N ALA A 426 25.07 19.62 -2.40
CA ALA A 426 26.40 19.24 -2.82
C ALA A 426 26.56 17.71 -2.76
N THR A 427 27.13 17.12 -3.79
CA THR A 427 27.29 15.67 -3.93
C THR A 427 28.69 15.27 -4.36
N THR A 428 29.02 13.99 -4.17
CA THR A 428 30.22 13.35 -4.72
C THR A 428 29.81 12.10 -5.50
N PRO A 429 30.04 12.00 -6.82
CA PRO A 429 30.59 13.05 -7.70
C PRO A 429 29.73 14.32 -7.74
N SER A 430 30.36 15.43 -8.12
CA SER A 430 29.71 16.74 -8.17
C SER A 430 28.86 16.88 -9.43
N PHE A 431 27.65 17.39 -9.26
CA PHE A 431 26.72 17.74 -10.33
C PHE A 431 26.13 19.13 -10.09
N LEU A 432 25.55 19.71 -11.14
CA LEU A 432 24.75 20.94 -11.05
C LEU A 432 23.34 20.64 -10.52
N ASN A 433 23.22 19.98 -9.37
CA ASN A 433 21.92 19.57 -8.82
C ASN A 433 20.96 20.77 -8.70
N GLY A 434 19.70 20.58 -9.09
CA GLY A 434 18.64 21.58 -9.06
C GLY A 434 18.71 22.63 -10.17
N CYS A 435 19.44 22.36 -11.26
CA CYS A 435 19.69 23.30 -12.35
C CYS A 435 19.16 22.80 -13.71
N GLY A 436 18.98 23.72 -14.66
CA GLY A 436 18.51 23.43 -16.02
C GLY A 436 17.05 22.98 -16.13
N ASN A 437 16.30 23.04 -15.03
CA ASN A 437 14.91 22.63 -15.01
C ASN A 437 14.02 23.70 -15.66
N VAL A 438 12.95 23.27 -16.33
CA VAL A 438 12.06 24.13 -17.12
C VAL A 438 10.63 23.99 -16.61
N TRP A 439 10.01 25.12 -16.25
CA TRP A 439 8.59 25.20 -15.89
C TRP A 439 7.82 25.97 -16.96
N ARG A 440 6.74 25.38 -17.48
CA ARG A 440 5.83 26.08 -18.40
C ARG A 440 4.40 25.56 -18.31
N ALA A 441 3.43 26.42 -18.58
CA ALA A 441 2.01 26.07 -18.64
C ALA A 441 1.44 25.36 -17.39
N ASN A 442 2.06 25.53 -16.21
CA ASN A 442 1.50 25.02 -14.96
C ASN A 442 0.45 26.00 -14.39
N SER A 443 -0.54 25.48 -13.67
CA SER A 443 -1.56 26.26 -12.96
C SER A 443 -1.45 26.00 -11.46
N SER A 444 -1.30 27.05 -10.66
CA SER A 444 -1.06 26.92 -9.21
C SER A 444 -2.00 27.79 -8.41
N ASP A 445 -2.78 27.19 -7.52
CA ASP A 445 -3.52 27.90 -6.48
C ASP A 445 -2.88 27.60 -5.12
N LEU A 446 -2.26 28.60 -4.51
CA LEU A 446 -1.46 28.43 -3.28
C LEU A 446 -2.29 28.59 -1.99
N GLY A 447 -3.61 28.67 -2.11
CA GLY A 447 -4.52 28.62 -0.95
C GLY A 447 -4.41 29.81 0.01
N GLY A 448 -3.79 30.91 -0.40
CA GLY A 448 -3.60 32.11 0.41
C GLY A 448 -2.43 32.01 1.40
N VAL A 449 -1.68 30.91 1.40
CA VAL A 449 -0.55 30.69 2.33
C VAL A 449 0.79 30.53 1.62
N GLY A 450 0.83 29.89 0.45
CA GLY A 450 2.09 29.68 -0.28
C GLY A 450 2.64 30.99 -0.85
N GLN A 451 3.97 31.13 -0.83
CA GLN A 451 4.71 32.31 -1.23
C GLN A 451 4.84 32.42 -2.75
N TYR A 452 5.55 31.46 -3.36
CA TYR A 452 5.76 31.41 -4.80
C TYR A 452 5.13 30.16 -5.40
N ALA A 453 4.63 30.28 -6.63
CA ALA A 453 4.31 29.07 -7.39
C ALA A 453 5.59 28.30 -7.66
N ILE A 454 6.65 28.95 -8.13
CA ILE A 454 7.94 28.31 -8.43
C ILE A 454 9.06 29.08 -7.75
N ARG A 455 9.70 28.48 -6.75
CA ARG A 455 10.84 29.07 -6.04
C ARG A 455 12.15 28.43 -6.49
N VAL A 456 12.99 29.24 -7.13
CA VAL A 456 14.35 28.85 -7.51
C VAL A 456 15.33 29.28 -6.43
N THR A 457 15.86 28.32 -5.68
CA THR A 457 16.68 28.59 -4.47
C THR A 457 18.05 29.18 -4.79
N SER A 458 18.62 28.91 -5.96
CA SER A 458 19.87 29.54 -6.39
C SER A 458 19.99 29.66 -7.90
N THR A 459 20.30 30.87 -8.37
CA THR A 459 20.70 31.11 -9.77
C THR A 459 22.22 31.03 -9.94
N SER A 460 22.99 31.46 -8.93
CA SER A 460 24.46 31.48 -8.98
C SER A 460 25.06 30.08 -9.01
N LYS A 461 24.49 29.11 -8.27
CA LYS A 461 24.90 27.69 -8.34
C LYS A 461 24.59 27.03 -9.68
N CYS A 462 23.66 27.60 -10.44
CA CYS A 462 23.26 27.14 -11.77
C CYS A 462 23.91 27.92 -12.90
N ALA A 463 24.98 28.69 -12.63
CA ALA A 463 25.73 29.39 -13.66
C ALA A 463 26.22 28.39 -14.72
N GLY A 464 25.73 28.54 -15.96
CA GLY A 464 26.01 27.64 -17.08
C GLY A 464 24.85 26.73 -17.49
N ASN A 465 23.84 26.52 -16.63
CA ASN A 465 22.60 25.82 -16.96
C ASN A 465 21.44 26.31 -16.08
N LEU A 466 20.93 27.50 -16.36
CA LEU A 466 19.93 28.16 -15.52
C LEU A 466 18.58 27.45 -15.59
N ASN A 467 17.87 27.45 -14.46
CA ASN A 467 16.45 27.14 -14.44
C ASN A 467 15.66 28.18 -15.25
N VAL A 468 14.63 27.74 -15.96
CA VAL A 468 13.79 28.58 -16.82
C VAL A 468 12.34 28.50 -16.39
N VAL A 469 11.74 29.64 -16.09
CA VAL A 469 10.31 29.75 -15.77
C VAL A 469 9.63 30.57 -16.85
N TYR A 470 8.73 29.95 -17.61
CA TYR A 470 7.97 30.64 -18.66
C TYR A 470 6.79 31.44 -18.11
N ALA A 471 6.41 32.51 -18.80
CA ALA A 471 5.25 33.34 -18.51
C ALA A 471 3.90 32.61 -18.70
N SER A 472 3.91 31.45 -19.35
CA SER A 472 2.75 30.57 -19.48
C SER A 472 2.33 29.89 -18.18
N ASN A 473 3.15 29.92 -17.12
CA ASN A 473 2.72 29.48 -15.80
C ASN A 473 1.77 30.51 -15.16
N THR A 474 0.75 30.02 -14.47
CA THR A 474 -0.25 30.86 -13.78
C THR A 474 -0.24 30.59 -12.29
N VAL A 475 -0.54 31.63 -11.51
CA VAL A 475 -0.62 31.54 -10.05
C VAL A 475 -1.84 32.31 -9.54
N ALA A 476 -2.54 31.71 -8.56
CA ALA A 476 -3.61 32.30 -7.80
C ALA A 476 -3.32 32.16 -6.29
N ASN A 477 -3.84 33.09 -5.50
CA ASN A 477 -3.77 33.08 -4.04
C ASN A 477 -2.35 32.86 -3.46
N ALA A 478 -1.32 33.36 -4.15
CA ALA A 478 0.04 33.41 -3.63
C ALA A 478 0.22 34.65 -2.73
N THR A 479 1.00 34.50 -1.66
CA THR A 479 1.36 35.62 -0.78
C THR A 479 2.48 36.46 -1.35
N THR A 480 3.26 35.93 -2.32
CA THR A 480 4.35 36.68 -2.97
C THR A 480 4.20 36.77 -4.48
N GLY A 481 4.06 35.67 -5.22
CA GLY A 481 3.86 35.73 -6.67
C GLY A 481 4.19 34.46 -7.45
N LEU A 482 4.48 34.60 -8.74
CA LEU A 482 4.72 33.46 -9.62
C LEU A 482 6.09 32.80 -9.34
N THR A 483 7.16 33.59 -9.35
CA THR A 483 8.53 33.10 -9.13
C THR A 483 9.44 34.22 -8.65
N ASN A 484 10.62 33.86 -8.11
CA ASN A 484 11.64 34.77 -7.61
C ASN A 484 12.77 35.06 -8.63
N ILE A 485 12.63 34.63 -9.89
CA ILE A 485 13.55 34.91 -10.99
C ILE A 485 12.84 35.57 -12.17
N ALA A 486 13.59 36.06 -13.16
CA ALA A 486 12.99 36.60 -14.37
C ALA A 486 12.25 35.51 -15.16
N VAL A 487 11.08 35.86 -15.71
CA VAL A 487 10.28 34.95 -16.54
C VAL A 487 10.66 35.07 -18.01
N THR A 488 10.62 33.94 -18.72
CA THR A 488 10.78 33.87 -20.17
C THR A 488 9.42 34.04 -20.86
N PRO A 489 9.27 34.91 -21.86
CA PRO A 489 8.01 35.11 -22.59
C PRO A 489 7.41 33.84 -23.20
#